data_AF-A0A8D9I6K5-F1
#
_entry.id   AF-A0A8D9I6K5-F1
#
_cell.length_a   1.000
_cell.length_b   1.000
_cell.length_c   1.000
_cell.angle_alpha   90.00
_cell.angle_beta   90.00
_cell.angle_gamma   90.00
#
_symmetry.space_group_name_H-M   'P 1'
#
loop_
_entity.id
_entity.type
_entity.pdbx_description
1 polymer ?
#
loop_
_entity_poly.entity_id
_entity_poly.type
_entity_poly.pdbx_seq_one_letter_code
_entity_poly.pdbx_strand_id
1 'polypeptide(L)'
;VPLLQLDAISRTFRLTTEEAELRKMSWQTYVDDHLMCDVEGNRLTAAAILGQDGSVWAQSANFPQLKPEEISGINKDFNEPGTLAPTGLFIGGTKYMVIQGEPNTVIRGKKGAGGVTIKKTTQAMVFGIYEEPMTPGQCNMVVERLGDYLIESGL
;
A
#
# COMPACT_ATOMS: atom_id res chain seq x y z
N VAL A 1 2.15 35.12 -32.34
CA VAL A 1 2.16 35.13 -30.86
C VAL A 1 1.44 33.94 -30.20
N PRO A 2 0.40 33.28 -30.77
CA PRO A 2 -0.25 32.14 -30.09
C PRO A 2 0.51 30.79 -30.16
N LEU A 3 1.23 30.51 -31.26
CA LEU A 3 1.86 29.20 -31.47
C LEU A 3 2.97 28.86 -30.46
N LEU A 4 3.79 29.85 -30.07
CA LEU A 4 4.89 29.65 -29.10
C LEU A 4 4.39 29.27 -27.69
N GLN A 5 3.17 29.67 -27.34
CA GLN A 5 2.59 29.40 -26.02
C GLN A 5 1.95 28.01 -25.94
N LEU A 6 1.42 27.49 -27.06
CA LEU A 6 0.92 26.12 -27.18
C LEU A 6 2.06 25.08 -27.11
N ASP A 7 3.20 25.36 -27.74
CA ASP A 7 4.37 24.47 -27.69
C ASP A 7 4.98 24.36 -26.29
N ALA A 8 5.01 25.45 -25.52
CA ALA A 8 5.47 25.44 -24.14
C ALA A 8 4.55 24.61 -23.23
N ILE A 9 3.22 24.76 -23.37
CA ILE A 9 2.25 23.98 -22.58
C ILE A 9 2.33 22.49 -22.94
N SER A 10 2.47 22.14 -24.22
CA SER A 10 2.62 20.75 -24.66
C SER A 10 3.92 20.12 -24.14
N ARG A 11 5.03 20.87 -24.13
CA ARG A 11 6.31 20.40 -23.57
C ARG A 11 6.26 20.24 -22.06
N THR A 12 5.69 21.19 -21.33
CA THR A 12 5.50 21.09 -19.87
C THR A 12 4.59 19.92 -19.50
N PHE A 13 3.49 19.71 -20.23
CA PHE A 13 2.59 18.57 -20.02
C PHE A 13 3.26 17.23 -20.32
N ARG A 14 4.11 17.17 -21.35
CA ARG A 14 4.89 15.97 -21.69
C ARG A 14 5.93 15.66 -20.60
N LEU A 15 6.61 16.67 -20.06
CA LEU A 15 7.58 16.51 -18.97
C LEU A 15 6.91 16.00 -17.68
N THR A 16 5.74 16.54 -17.31
CA THR A 16 5.02 16.06 -16.11
C THR A 16 4.52 14.62 -16.25
N THR A 17 4.22 14.19 -17.47
CA THR A 17 3.76 12.80 -17.73
C THR A 17 4.92 11.81 -17.61
N GLU A 18 6.09 12.16 -18.13
CA GLU A 18 7.28 11.29 -18.10
C GLU A 18 7.84 11.15 -16.68
N GLU A 19 7.86 12.22 -15.89
CA GLU A 19 8.26 12.18 -14.46
C GLU A 19 7.29 11.34 -13.60
N ALA A 20 5.98 11.41 -13.88
CA ALA A 20 4.98 10.60 -13.21
C ALA A 20 5.15 9.10 -13.54
N GLU A 21 5.42 8.77 -14.81
CA GLU A 21 5.69 7.39 -15.23
C GLU A 21 7.02 6.87 -14.69
N LEU A 22 8.08 7.68 -14.64
CA LEU A 22 9.35 7.33 -13.99
C LEU A 22 9.18 7.04 -12.50
N ARG A 23 8.40 7.85 -11.79
CA ARG A 23 8.04 7.60 -10.39
C ARG A 23 7.26 6.29 -10.26
N LYS A 24 6.25 6.07 -11.09
CA LYS A 24 5.46 4.84 -11.10
C LYS A 24 6.31 3.60 -11.36
N MET A 25 7.28 3.68 -12.28
CA MET A 25 8.25 2.60 -12.52
C MET A 25 9.15 2.37 -11.31
N SER A 26 9.61 3.43 -10.62
CA SER A 26 10.42 3.27 -9.40
C SER A 26 9.63 2.67 -8.23
N TRP A 27 8.34 3.02 -8.09
CA TRP A 27 7.47 2.46 -7.06
C TRP A 27 7.15 0.99 -7.33
N GLN A 28 7.03 0.61 -8.59
CA GLN A 28 6.78 -0.77 -8.97
C GLN A 28 7.95 -1.68 -8.55
N THR A 29 9.20 -1.20 -8.62
CA THR A 29 10.37 -1.94 -8.10
C THR A 29 10.27 -2.25 -6.61
N TYR A 30 9.72 -1.35 -5.78
CA TYR A 30 9.49 -1.67 -4.37
C TYR A 30 8.46 -2.78 -4.18
N VAL A 31 7.40 -2.79 -4.99
CA VAL A 31 6.41 -3.87 -4.93
C VAL A 31 7.02 -5.19 -5.42
N ASP A 32 7.63 -5.19 -6.59
CA ASP A 32 8.10 -6.42 -7.25
C ASP A 32 9.29 -7.05 -6.52
N ASP A 33 10.28 -6.24 -6.12
CA ASP A 33 11.54 -6.74 -5.58
C ASP A 33 11.56 -6.82 -4.05
N HIS A 34 10.71 -6.04 -3.36
CA HIS A 34 10.76 -5.93 -1.88
C HIS A 34 9.50 -6.44 -1.19
N LEU A 35 8.31 -6.33 -1.80
CA LEU A 35 7.08 -6.89 -1.21
C LEU A 35 6.76 -8.28 -1.75
N MET A 36 6.85 -8.48 -3.06
CA MET A 36 6.56 -9.76 -3.72
C MET A 36 7.78 -10.70 -3.77
N CYS A 37 8.78 -10.43 -2.93
CA CYS A 37 9.99 -11.23 -2.81
C CYS A 37 9.71 -12.59 -2.15
N ASP A 38 10.63 -13.53 -2.37
CA ASP A 38 10.61 -14.82 -1.68
C ASP A 38 11.05 -14.68 -0.23
N VAL A 39 10.28 -15.26 0.69
CA VAL A 39 10.56 -15.34 2.12
C VAL A 39 10.43 -16.78 2.55
N GLU A 40 11.57 -17.47 2.64
CA GLU A 40 11.65 -18.89 3.04
C GLU A 40 10.77 -19.81 2.17
N GLY A 41 10.69 -19.53 0.86
CA GLY A 41 9.86 -20.27 -0.10
C GLY A 41 8.42 -19.79 -0.21
N ASN A 42 8.04 -18.75 0.54
CA ASN A 42 6.70 -18.16 0.53
C ASN A 42 6.71 -16.75 -0.09
N ARG A 43 5.57 -16.30 -0.59
CA ARG A 43 5.39 -14.93 -1.12
C ARG A 43 4.04 -14.38 -0.72
N LEU A 44 3.94 -13.05 -0.65
CA LEU A 44 2.65 -12.37 -0.53
C LEU A 44 1.75 -12.76 -1.72
N THR A 45 0.46 -12.92 -1.46
CA THR A 45 -0.56 -13.16 -2.50
C THR A 45 -0.78 -11.91 -3.33
N ALA A 46 -0.77 -10.74 -2.67
CA ALA A 46 -0.82 -9.45 -3.32
C ALA A 46 -0.22 -8.37 -2.40
N ALA A 47 0.33 -7.32 -3.01
CA ALA A 47 0.90 -6.18 -2.30
C ALA A 47 0.65 -4.87 -3.06
N ALA A 48 0.69 -3.75 -2.34
CA ALA A 48 0.59 -2.42 -2.95
C ALA A 48 1.17 -1.32 -2.06
N ILE A 49 1.51 -0.20 -2.69
CA ILE A 49 1.89 1.05 -2.05
C ILE A 49 0.88 2.10 -2.52
N LEU A 50 0.10 2.64 -1.59
CA LEU A 50 -0.89 3.67 -1.85
C LEU A 50 -0.51 4.94 -1.08
N GLY A 51 -0.75 6.10 -1.67
CA GLY A 51 -0.80 7.34 -0.92
C GLY A 51 -1.91 7.29 0.14
N GLN A 52 -1.77 8.09 1.20
CA GLN A 52 -2.81 8.18 2.24
C GLN A 52 -4.15 8.73 1.71
N ASP A 53 -4.16 9.38 0.55
CA ASP A 53 -5.36 9.80 -0.18
C ASP A 53 -6.04 8.66 -0.97
N GLY A 54 -5.44 7.46 -1.01
CA GLY A 54 -5.90 6.31 -1.78
C GLY A 54 -5.34 6.23 -3.20
N SER A 55 -4.49 7.18 -3.60
CA SER A 55 -3.83 7.14 -4.92
C SER A 55 -2.89 5.95 -5.00
N VAL A 56 -3.01 5.12 -6.04
CA VAL A 56 -2.15 3.95 -6.24
C VAL A 56 -0.78 4.39 -6.77
N TRP A 57 0.28 4.16 -5.99
CA TRP A 57 1.65 4.45 -6.42
C TRP A 57 2.25 3.24 -7.15
N ALA A 58 2.03 2.04 -6.62
CA ALA A 58 2.32 0.77 -7.27
C ALA A 58 1.49 -0.36 -6.66
N GLN A 59 1.24 -1.42 -7.42
CA GLN A 59 0.53 -2.60 -6.94
C GLN A 59 0.91 -3.85 -7.72
N SER A 60 0.81 -5.00 -7.07
CA SER A 60 0.90 -6.31 -7.73
C SER A 60 -0.33 -6.53 -8.62
N ALA A 61 -0.21 -7.40 -9.63
CA ALA A 61 -1.29 -7.66 -10.59
C ALA A 61 -2.60 -8.15 -9.95
N ASN A 62 -2.50 -8.88 -8.82
CA ASN A 62 -3.64 -9.46 -8.13
C ASN A 62 -4.14 -8.60 -6.96
N PHE A 63 -3.62 -7.38 -6.79
CA PHE A 63 -4.07 -6.51 -5.71
C PHE A 63 -5.52 -6.06 -5.95
N PRO A 64 -6.42 -6.25 -4.98
CA PRO A 64 -7.82 -5.89 -5.16
C PRO A 64 -8.00 -4.37 -5.20
N GLN A 65 -8.96 -3.91 -5.99
CA GLN A 65 -9.29 -2.49 -6.03
C GLN A 65 -9.97 -2.05 -4.73
N LEU A 66 -9.39 -1.06 -4.06
CA LEU A 66 -9.94 -0.51 -2.83
C LEU A 66 -10.99 0.56 -3.11
N LYS A 67 -12.05 0.54 -2.31
CA LYS A 67 -13.08 1.59 -2.34
C LYS A 67 -12.66 2.78 -1.48
N PRO A 68 -13.11 4.02 -1.79
CA PRO A 68 -12.79 5.19 -0.98
C PRO A 68 -13.17 5.05 0.50
N GLU A 69 -14.26 4.35 0.80
CA GLU A 69 -14.72 4.11 2.18
C GLU A 69 -13.77 3.18 2.95
N GLU A 70 -13.14 2.23 2.26
CA GLU A 70 -12.14 1.32 2.85
C GLU A 70 -10.87 2.10 3.21
N ILE A 71 -10.40 2.96 2.30
CA ILE A 71 -9.25 3.87 2.54
C ILE A 71 -9.55 4.81 3.71
N SER A 72 -10.72 5.44 3.73
CA SER A 72 -11.12 6.32 4.82
C SER A 72 -11.20 5.60 6.16
N GLY A 73 -11.67 4.35 6.18
CA GLY A 73 -11.72 3.52 7.38
C GLY A 73 -10.32 3.20 7.93
N ILE A 74 -9.40 2.82 7.05
CA ILE A 74 -7.99 2.55 7.39
C ILE A 74 -7.32 3.81 7.97
N ASN A 75 -7.46 4.96 7.29
CA ASN A 75 -6.92 6.22 7.79
C ASN A 75 -7.50 6.62 9.14
N LYS A 76 -8.80 6.40 9.35
CA LYS A 76 -9.45 6.67 10.63
C LYS A 76 -8.85 5.79 11.73
N ASP A 77 -8.63 4.50 11.48
CA ASP A 77 -8.04 3.60 12.48
C ASP A 77 -6.59 3.93 12.81
N PHE A 78 -5.82 4.44 11.85
CA PHE A 78 -4.50 4.98 12.13
C PHE A 78 -4.52 6.26 12.99
N ASN A 79 -5.58 7.06 12.93
CA ASN A 79 -5.70 8.29 13.73
C ASN A 79 -6.41 8.05 15.07
N GLU A 80 -7.30 7.06 15.10
CA GLU A 80 -8.13 6.64 16.23
C GLU A 80 -8.09 5.11 16.32
N PRO A 81 -7.04 4.53 16.95
CA PRO A 81 -6.86 3.08 17.01
C PRO A 81 -8.04 2.33 17.60
N GLY A 82 -8.50 1.29 16.90
CA GLY A 82 -9.60 0.42 17.33
C GLY A 82 -10.96 0.78 16.72
N THR A 83 -11.04 1.80 15.87
CA THR A 83 -12.29 2.16 15.17
C THR A 83 -12.74 1.10 14.17
N LEU A 84 -11.82 0.30 13.62
CA LEU A 84 -12.16 -0.84 12.74
C LEU A 84 -12.49 -2.12 13.50
N ALA A 85 -12.19 -2.24 14.80
CA ALA A 85 -12.42 -3.48 15.54
C ALA A 85 -13.90 -3.93 15.59
N PRO A 86 -14.90 -3.04 15.75
CA PRO A 86 -16.31 -3.43 15.75
C PRO A 86 -16.87 -3.80 14.38
N THR A 87 -16.38 -3.16 13.31
CA THR A 87 -16.92 -3.28 11.95
C THR A 87 -16.18 -4.29 11.10
N GLY A 88 -14.88 -4.46 11.34
CA GLY A 88 -13.93 -5.24 10.56
C GLY A 88 -13.16 -4.39 9.53
N LEU A 89 -11.97 -4.85 9.15
CA LEU A 89 -11.16 -4.26 8.09
C LEU A 89 -11.65 -4.81 6.74
N PHE A 90 -11.96 -3.94 5.78
CA PHE A 90 -12.35 -4.33 4.43
C PHE A 90 -11.27 -3.97 3.43
N ILE A 91 -10.90 -4.93 2.58
CA ILE A 91 -9.92 -4.78 1.50
C ILE A 91 -10.55 -5.36 0.24
N GLY A 92 -10.97 -4.51 -0.69
CA GLY A 92 -11.62 -4.93 -1.94
C GLY A 92 -12.91 -5.74 -1.70
N GLY A 93 -13.71 -5.32 -0.72
CA GLY A 93 -14.93 -6.02 -0.29
C GLY A 93 -14.69 -7.27 0.56
N THR A 94 -13.46 -7.72 0.74
CA THR A 94 -13.14 -8.84 1.62
C THR A 94 -13.02 -8.35 3.06
N LYS A 95 -13.81 -8.93 3.97
CA LYS A 95 -13.75 -8.65 5.41
C LYS A 95 -12.65 -9.45 6.10
N TYR A 96 -11.83 -8.75 6.88
CA TYR A 96 -10.82 -9.28 7.78
C TYR A 96 -11.18 -8.91 9.23
N MET A 97 -10.98 -9.84 10.15
CA MET A 97 -11.04 -9.55 11.58
C MET A 97 -9.78 -8.78 11.98
N VAL A 98 -9.96 -7.61 12.60
CA VAL A 98 -8.83 -6.83 13.13
C VAL A 98 -8.19 -7.60 14.28
N ILE A 99 -6.87 -7.75 14.24
CA ILE A 99 -6.06 -8.37 15.29
C ILE A 99 -5.05 -7.34 15.83
N GLN A 100 -4.28 -7.73 16.84
CA GLN A 100 -3.31 -6.82 17.47
C GLN A 100 -2.28 -6.27 16.45
N GLY A 101 -2.40 -4.98 16.18
CA GLY A 101 -1.45 -4.17 15.41
C GLY A 101 -0.52 -3.35 16.32
N GLU A 102 0.00 -2.26 15.78
CA GLU A 102 0.72 -1.23 16.52
C GLU A 102 -0.05 0.10 16.40
N PRO A 103 -0.43 0.73 17.53
CA PRO A 103 -1.20 1.97 17.50
C PRO A 103 -0.58 3.02 16.56
N ASN A 104 -1.41 3.64 15.73
CA ASN A 104 -1.05 4.68 14.76
C ASN A 104 -0.10 4.25 13.63
N THR A 105 0.41 3.02 13.63
CA THR A 105 1.54 2.62 12.79
C THR A 105 1.25 1.39 11.95
N VAL A 106 0.70 0.33 12.57
CA VAL A 106 0.45 -0.95 11.88
C VAL A 106 -0.97 -1.43 12.18
N ILE A 107 -1.72 -1.72 11.12
CA ILE A 107 -3.00 -2.42 11.19
C ILE A 107 -2.81 -3.84 10.67
N ARG A 108 -3.36 -4.82 11.39
CA ARG A 108 -3.30 -6.23 11.02
C ARG A 108 -4.70 -6.82 10.97
N GLY A 109 -4.97 -7.60 9.93
CA GLY A 109 -6.25 -8.28 9.71
C GLY A 109 -6.05 -9.77 9.46
N LYS A 110 -6.99 -10.60 9.92
CA LYS A 110 -7.01 -12.05 9.70
C LYS A 110 -8.30 -12.51 9.03
N LYS A 111 -8.20 -13.41 8.06
CA LYS A 111 -9.32 -14.09 7.40
C LYS A 111 -8.98 -15.57 7.20
N GLY A 112 -9.59 -16.44 8.01
CA GLY A 112 -9.26 -17.86 7.99
C GLY A 112 -7.77 -18.06 8.29
N ALA A 113 -7.06 -18.69 7.36
CA ALA A 113 -5.62 -18.92 7.46
C ALA A 113 -4.75 -17.80 6.85
N GLY A 114 -5.35 -16.91 6.05
CA GLY A 114 -4.68 -15.75 5.47
C GLY A 114 -4.91 -14.47 6.28
N GLY A 115 -4.38 -13.37 5.76
CA GLY A 115 -4.52 -12.06 6.40
C GLY A 115 -3.94 -10.92 5.59
N VAL A 116 -3.86 -9.77 6.25
CA VAL A 116 -3.32 -8.53 5.69
C VAL A 116 -2.55 -7.76 6.75
N THR A 117 -1.43 -7.17 6.36
CA THR A 117 -0.69 -6.18 7.15
C THR A 117 -0.67 -4.87 6.39
N ILE A 118 -0.93 -3.77 7.09
CA ILE A 118 -0.89 -2.41 6.57
C ILE A 118 0.03 -1.58 7.45
N LYS A 119 1.13 -1.08 6.89
CA LYS A 119 2.08 -0.19 7.58
C LYS A 119 1.89 1.24 7.06
N LYS A 120 1.60 2.18 7.98
CA LYS A 120 1.57 3.61 7.67
C LYS A 120 2.98 4.15 7.59
N THR A 121 3.24 5.00 6.60
CA THR A 121 4.46 5.81 6.49
C THR A 121 4.10 7.30 6.62
N THR A 122 5.05 8.21 6.39
CA THR A 122 4.77 9.65 6.47
C THR A 122 3.74 10.09 5.44
N GLN A 123 3.78 9.54 4.22
CA GLN A 123 2.99 9.96 3.06
C GLN A 123 2.18 8.82 2.42
N ALA A 124 2.46 7.56 2.76
CA ALA A 124 1.89 6.39 2.13
C ALA A 124 1.40 5.32 3.14
N MET A 125 0.85 4.25 2.58
CA MET A 125 0.45 3.02 3.24
C MET A 125 0.97 1.85 2.42
N VAL A 126 1.69 0.93 3.07
CA VAL A 126 2.24 -0.28 2.47
C VAL A 126 1.34 -1.45 2.85
N PHE A 127 0.84 -2.18 1.86
CA PHE A 127 -0.07 -3.30 2.02
C PHE A 127 0.61 -4.62 1.64
N GLY A 128 0.40 -5.64 2.47
CA GLY A 128 0.70 -7.03 2.12
C GLY A 128 -0.45 -7.94 2.49
N ILE A 129 -0.96 -8.69 1.53
CA ILE A 129 -1.99 -9.73 1.68
C ILE A 129 -1.31 -11.08 1.53
N TYR A 130 -1.58 -11.99 2.44
CA TYR A 130 -1.00 -13.33 2.44
C TYR A 130 -2.08 -14.40 2.62
N GLU A 131 -1.76 -15.59 2.12
CA GLU A 131 -2.49 -16.83 2.35
C GLU A 131 -1.51 -17.93 2.77
N GLU A 132 -2.01 -19.09 3.21
CA GLU A 132 -1.15 -20.25 3.48
C GLU A 132 -0.35 -20.65 2.23
N PRO A 133 0.91 -21.09 2.39
CA PRO A 133 1.60 -21.43 3.64
C PRO A 133 2.32 -20.24 4.32
N MET A 134 2.16 -19.01 3.81
CA MET A 134 2.81 -17.84 4.40
C MET A 134 2.23 -17.51 5.77
N THR A 135 3.10 -17.23 6.73
CA THR A 135 2.67 -16.93 8.10
C THR A 135 2.40 -15.44 8.30
N PRO A 136 1.58 -15.06 9.31
CA PRO A 136 1.39 -13.65 9.68
C PRO A 136 2.71 -12.93 9.98
N GLY A 137 3.67 -13.62 10.63
CA GLY A 137 4.97 -13.07 10.97
C GLY A 137 5.83 -12.75 9.74
N GLN A 138 5.81 -13.63 8.74
CA GLN A 138 6.50 -13.38 7.46
C GLN A 138 5.89 -12.16 6.74
N CYS A 139 4.56 -12.02 6.72
CA CYS A 139 3.90 -10.86 6.11
C CYS A 139 4.27 -9.56 6.84
N ASN A 140 4.19 -9.57 8.17
CA ASN A 140 4.59 -8.42 9.00
C ASN A 140 6.01 -7.97 8.71
N MET A 141 6.96 -8.90 8.71
CA MET A 141 8.38 -8.61 8.45
C MET A 141 8.59 -7.88 7.12
N VAL A 142 7.96 -8.36 6.04
CA VAL A 142 8.12 -7.78 4.70
C VAL A 142 7.53 -6.37 4.63
N VAL A 143 6.28 -6.23 5.07
CA VAL A 143 5.53 -4.97 4.96
C VAL A 143 6.12 -3.89 5.87
N GLU A 144 6.44 -4.25 7.11
CA GLU A 144 6.93 -3.30 8.11
C GLU A 144 8.36 -2.86 7.78
N ARG A 145 9.23 -3.77 7.32
CA ARG A 145 10.60 -3.42 6.88
C ARG A 145 10.61 -2.41 5.74
N LEU A 146 9.75 -2.59 4.73
CA LEU A 146 9.66 -1.61 3.64
C LEU A 146 9.10 -0.28 4.16
N GLY A 147 8.07 -0.30 4.98
CA GLY A 147 7.50 0.92 5.53
C GLY A 147 8.49 1.71 6.40
N ASP A 148 9.28 1.04 7.24
CA ASP A 148 10.34 1.67 8.03
C ASP A 148 11.40 2.32 7.13
N TYR A 149 11.85 1.61 6.08
CA TYR A 149 12.77 2.18 5.08
C TYR A 149 12.20 3.43 4.40
N LEU A 150 10.91 3.42 4.05
CA LEU A 150 10.25 4.59 3.44
C LEU A 150 10.21 5.76 4.42
N ILE A 151 9.90 5.52 5.70
CA ILE A 151 9.93 6.55 6.75
C ILE A 151 11.32 7.15 6.90
N GLU A 152 12.37 6.32 6.97
CA GLU A 152 13.76 6.77 7.05
C GLU A 152 14.17 7.60 5.82
N SER A 153 13.58 7.29 4.66
CA SER A 153 13.77 8.02 3.41
C SER A 153 12.93 9.32 3.32
N GLY A 154 12.16 9.66 4.35
CA GLY A 154 11.31 10.86 4.43
C GLY A 154 9.93 10.72 3.76
N LEU A 155 9.48 9.48 3.53
CA LEU A 155 8.24 9.13 2.84
C LEU A 155 7.23 8.42 3.77
#